data_AF-A0A1F7IK10-F1
#
_entry.id   AF-A0A1F7IK10-F1
#
_cell.length_a   1.000
_cell.length_b   1.000
_cell.length_c   1.000
_cell.angle_alpha   90.00
_cell.angle_beta   90.00
_cell.angle_gamma   90.00
#
_symmetry.space_group_name_H-M   'P 1'
#
loop_
_entity.id
_entity.type
_entity.pdbx_description
1 polymer ?
#
loop_
_entity_poly.entity_id
_entity_poly.type
_entity_poly.pdbx_seq_one_letter_code
_entity_poly.pdbx_strand_id
1 'polypeptide(L)'
;MKITTKDIIAYLPLDPDFKKEFEEKLDTLDPDRRLEIVDNLWLAFDELFELKFQENLRSAIERVSSNEEEVGADFYKKIRQETRKEIEKEITEKSTTHNLSAIREKLKNIISQTESSLKSTKAEN
;
A
#
# COMPACT_ATOMS: atom_id res chain seq x y z
N MET A 1 -4.34 -2.56 12.74
CA MET A 1 -4.55 -3.52 11.62
C MET A 1 -3.29 -4.40 11.49
N LYS A 2 -3.34 -5.58 10.87
CA LYS A 2 -2.09 -6.31 10.52
C LYS A 2 -1.71 -5.95 9.09
N ILE A 3 -0.61 -5.21 8.93
CA ILE A 3 -0.07 -4.82 7.62
C ILE A 3 0.57 -6.05 6.97
N THR A 4 0.26 -6.30 5.71
CA THR A 4 0.83 -7.39 4.90
C THR A 4 1.82 -6.87 3.85
N THR A 5 2.63 -7.76 3.27
CA THR A 5 3.53 -7.38 2.16
C THR A 5 2.77 -6.80 0.96
N LYS A 6 1.56 -7.31 0.66
CA LYS A 6 0.73 -6.78 -0.44
C LYS A 6 0.26 -5.35 -0.13
N ASP A 7 -0.11 -5.07 1.12
CA ASP A 7 -0.45 -3.72 1.55
C ASP A 7 0.74 -2.76 1.42
N ILE A 8 1.96 -3.22 1.74
CA ILE A 8 3.19 -2.44 1.56
C ILE A 8 3.41 -2.12 0.08
N ILE A 9 3.29 -3.10 -0.81
CA ILE A 9 3.44 -2.89 -2.26
C ILE A 9 2.44 -1.85 -2.77
N ALA A 10 1.17 -1.94 -2.34
CA ALA A 10 0.15 -0.96 -2.69
C ALA A 10 0.48 0.45 -2.13
N TYR A 11 1.07 0.53 -0.94
CA TYR A 11 1.41 1.78 -0.27
C TYR A 11 2.61 2.53 -0.88
N LEU A 12 3.66 1.79 -1.24
CA LEU A 12 4.93 2.33 -1.74
C LEU A 12 4.72 3.27 -2.95
N PRO A 13 5.53 4.33 -3.12
CA PRO A 13 5.42 5.26 -4.25
C PRO A 13 6.04 4.68 -5.54
N LEU A 14 5.60 3.49 -5.93
CA LEU A 14 6.01 2.81 -7.16
C LEU A 14 4.99 3.03 -8.28
N ASP A 15 5.44 2.85 -9.52
CA ASP A 15 4.59 2.89 -10.70
C ASP A 15 3.44 1.85 -10.59
N PRO A 16 2.18 2.20 -10.93
CA PRO A 16 1.04 1.29 -10.79
C PRO A 16 1.15 0.00 -11.61
N ASP A 17 1.69 0.08 -12.83
CA ASP A 17 1.85 -1.09 -13.70
C ASP A 17 2.95 -2.00 -13.13
N PHE A 18 4.04 -1.40 -12.63
CA PHE A 18 5.08 -2.12 -11.93
C PHE A 18 4.56 -2.83 -10.68
N LYS A 19 3.73 -2.17 -9.84
CA LYS A 19 3.13 -2.80 -8.66
C LYS A 19 2.32 -4.04 -9.01
N LYS A 20 1.51 -3.95 -10.06
CA LYS A 20 0.66 -5.06 -10.50
C LYS A 20 1.50 -6.24 -11.01
N GLU A 21 2.47 -5.97 -11.88
CA GLU A 21 3.38 -6.99 -12.39
C GLU A 21 4.17 -7.64 -11.24
N PHE A 22 4.61 -6.82 -10.28
CA PHE A 22 5.38 -7.28 -9.14
C PHE A 22 4.56 -8.15 -8.19
N GLU A 23 3.31 -7.78 -7.89
CA GLU A 23 2.39 -8.60 -7.10
C GLU A 23 2.11 -9.97 -7.75
N GLU A 24 1.95 -10.00 -9.08
CA GLU A 24 1.71 -11.24 -9.83
C GLU A 24 2.94 -12.16 -9.83
N LYS A 25 4.14 -11.58 -9.93
CA LYS A 25 5.40 -12.34 -9.99
C LYS A 25 5.91 -12.77 -8.62
N LEU A 26 5.65 -12.02 -7.56
CA LEU A 26 6.21 -12.25 -6.22
C LEU A 26 5.95 -13.67 -5.71
N ASP A 27 4.75 -14.20 -5.95
CA ASP A 27 4.36 -15.55 -5.53
C ASP A 27 5.01 -16.66 -6.39
N THR A 28 5.56 -16.31 -7.56
CA THR A 28 6.20 -17.23 -8.51
C THR A 28 7.73 -17.27 -8.43
N LEU A 29 8.34 -16.36 -7.66
CA LEU A 29 9.78 -16.30 -7.46
C LEU A 29 10.29 -17.50 -6.66
N ASP A 30 11.57 -17.83 -6.84
CA ASP A 30 12.22 -18.80 -5.97
C ASP A 30 12.18 -18.32 -4.50
N PRO A 31 12.09 -19.23 -3.53
CA PRO A 31 11.86 -18.87 -2.13
C PRO A 31 12.91 -17.91 -1.55
N ASP A 32 14.17 -18.07 -1.94
CA ASP A 32 15.29 -17.29 -1.41
C ASP A 32 15.23 -15.84 -1.92
N ARG A 33 15.04 -15.65 -3.24
CA ARG A 33 14.84 -14.31 -3.81
C ARG A 33 13.56 -13.66 -3.31
N ARG A 34 12.49 -14.45 -3.15
CA ARG A 34 11.23 -13.92 -2.59
C ARG A 34 11.45 -13.39 -1.18
N LEU A 35 12.18 -14.11 -0.34
CA LEU A 35 12.48 -13.68 1.03
C LEU A 35 13.30 -12.39 1.03
N GLU A 36 14.37 -12.32 0.24
CA GLU A 36 15.22 -11.12 0.13
C GLU A 36 14.41 -9.89 -0.32
N ILE A 37 13.53 -10.07 -1.30
CA ILE A 37 12.64 -9.00 -1.78
C ILE A 37 11.66 -8.58 -0.69
N VAL A 38 11.05 -9.52 0.02
CA VAL A 38 10.12 -9.22 1.11
C VAL A 38 10.83 -8.42 2.19
N ASP A 39 12.05 -8.80 2.59
CA ASP A 39 12.83 -8.08 3.58
C ASP A 39 13.13 -6.65 3.12
N ASN A 40 13.53 -6.46 1.86
CA ASN A 40 13.75 -5.14 1.28
C ASN A 40 12.48 -4.27 1.26
N LEU A 41 11.31 -4.86 1.01
CA LEU A 41 10.03 -4.14 1.07
C LEU A 41 9.71 -3.66 2.49
N TRP A 42 9.96 -4.51 3.49
CA TRP A 42 9.77 -4.14 4.90
C TRP A 42 10.74 -3.06 5.34
N LEU A 43 12.01 -3.14 4.93
CA LEU A 43 12.99 -2.08 5.19
C LEU A 43 12.57 -0.74 4.57
N ALA A 44 12.14 -0.75 3.30
CA ALA A 44 11.64 0.46 2.65
C ALA A 44 10.40 1.03 3.35
N PHE A 45 9.51 0.16 3.85
CA PHE A 45 8.35 0.57 4.63
C PHE A 45 8.74 1.21 5.98
N ASP A 46 9.71 0.63 6.69
CA ASP A 46 10.20 1.16 7.96
C ASP A 46 10.84 2.54 7.79
N GLU A 47 11.60 2.76 6.71
CA GLU A 47 12.17 4.08 6.39
C GLU A 47 11.09 5.12 6.10
N LEU A 48 10.02 4.75 5.37
CA LEU A 48 8.89 5.64 5.16
C LEU A 48 8.13 5.95 6.46
N PHE A 49 8.00 4.95 7.34
CA PHE A 49 7.41 5.15 8.66
C PHE A 49 8.22 6.16 9.48
N GLU A 50 9.55 6.01 9.49
CA GLU A 50 10.43 6.91 10.22
C GLU A 50 10.39 8.34 9.66
N LEU A 51 10.36 8.49 8.33
CA LEU A 51 10.17 9.79 7.70
C LEU A 51 8.86 10.46 8.16
N LYS A 52 7.75 9.72 8.14
CA LYS A 52 6.45 10.24 8.58
C LYS A 52 6.44 10.57 10.07
N PHE A 53 7.13 9.76 10.87
CA PHE A 53 7.28 10.01 12.30
C PHE A 53 8.05 11.31 12.56
N GLN A 54 9.12 11.58 11.81
CA GLN A 54 9.88 12.83 11.90
C GLN A 54 9.05 14.05 11.51
N GLU A 55 8.21 13.94 10.47
CA GLU A 55 7.26 14.99 10.10
C GLU A 55 6.29 15.30 11.24
N ASN A 56 5.66 14.27 11.80
CA ASN A 56 4.68 14.43 12.88
C ASN A 56 5.33 14.96 14.16
N LEU A 57 6.56 14.53 14.45
CA LEU A 57 7.34 15.03 15.58
C LEU A 57 7.66 16.51 15.40
N ARG A 58 8.06 16.95 14.21
CA ARG A 58 8.30 18.37 13.92
C ARG A 58 7.04 19.19 14.17
N SER A 59 5.90 18.75 13.64
CA SER A 59 4.61 19.44 13.85
C SER A 59 4.19 19.46 15.33
N ALA A 60 4.48 18.40 16.10
CA ALA A 60 4.19 18.37 17.53
C ALA A 60 5.08 19.36 18.30
N ILE A 61 6.37 19.46 17.96
CA ILE A 61 7.28 20.44 18.55
C ILE A 61 6.81 21.88 18.27
N GLU A 62 6.31 22.16 17.07
CA GLU A 62 5.73 23.46 16.73
C GLU A 62 4.51 23.79 17.61
N ARG A 63 3.61 22.83 17.85
CA ARG A 63 2.46 23.03 18.77
C ARG A 63 2.89 23.27 20.22
N VAL A 64 3.93 22.56 20.68
CA VAL A 64 4.53 22.81 21.99
C VAL A 64 5.04 24.25 22.08
N SER A 65 5.73 24.74 21.04
CA SER A 65 6.24 26.11 21.01
C SER A 65 5.12 27.17 21.05
N SER A 66 3.93 26.81 20.59
CA SER A 66 2.71 27.64 20.63
C SER A 66 1.87 27.47 21.89
N ASN A 67 2.34 26.72 22.90
CA ASN A 67 1.59 26.34 24.12
C ASN A 67 0.27 25.56 23.84
N GLU A 68 0.17 24.90 22.68
CA GLU A 68 -1.00 24.06 22.34
C GLU A 68 -0.86 22.61 22.84
N GLU A 69 0.36 22.20 23.20
CA GLU A 69 0.69 20.84 23.62
C GLU A 69 1.82 20.84 24.66
N GLU A 70 1.81 19.89 25.60
CA GLU A 70 2.84 19.74 26.64
C GLU A 70 3.73 18.53 26.38
N VAL A 71 5.04 18.69 26.62
CA VAL A 71 6.02 17.58 26.54
C VAL A 71 5.98 16.77 27.84
N GLY A 72 5.08 15.79 27.88
CA GLY A 72 5.01 14.80 28.96
C GLY A 72 5.78 13.51 28.67
N ALA A 73 5.82 12.60 29.66
CA ALA A 73 6.48 11.29 29.53
C ALA A 73 5.95 10.42 28.36
N ASP A 74 4.70 10.65 27.95
CA ASP A 74 4.06 9.92 26.84
C ASP A 74 4.13 10.65 25.48
N PHE A 75 4.77 11.83 25.40
CA PHE A 75 4.76 12.67 24.19
C PHE A 75 5.18 11.89 22.93
N TYR A 76 6.38 11.30 22.94
CA TYR A 76 6.89 10.51 21.82
C TYR A 76 6.02 9.29 21.48
N LYS A 77 5.43 8.67 22.52
CA LYS A 77 4.56 7.51 22.36
C LYS A 77 3.27 7.88 21.66
N LYS A 78 2.67 9.03 22.00
CA LYS A 78 1.47 9.56 21.33
C LYS A 78 1.73 9.83 19.86
N ILE A 79 2.82 10.54 19.55
CA ILE A 79 3.20 10.85 18.16
C ILE A 79 3.40 9.57 17.36
N ARG A 80 4.11 8.58 17.91
CA ARG A 80 4.31 7.28 17.24
C ARG A 80 2.99 6.53 17.00
N GLN A 81 2.03 6.63 17.92
CA GLN A 81 0.69 6.06 17.74
C GLN A 81 -0.11 6.79 16.67
N GLU A 82 0.00 8.12 16.61
CA GLU A 82 -0.64 8.95 15.58
C GLU A 82 -0.08 8.64 14.20
N THR A 83 1.25 8.63 14.05
CA THR A 83 1.93 8.22 12.81
C THR A 83 1.46 6.84 12.36
N ARG A 84 1.35 5.88 13.28
CA ARG A 84 0.84 4.54 12.95
C ARG A 84 -0.59 4.59 12.42
N LYS A 85 -1.48 5.35 13.05
CA LYS A 85 -2.87 5.49 12.61
C LYS A 85 -2.98 6.16 11.25
N GLU A 86 -2.18 7.18 11.00
CA GLU A 86 -2.13 7.87 9.70
C GLU A 86 -1.68 6.92 8.60
N ILE A 87 -0.59 6.18 8.81
CA ILE A 87 -0.10 5.20 7.84
C ILE A 87 -1.12 4.08 7.63
N GLU A 88 -1.73 3.53 8.69
CA GLU A 88 -2.79 2.52 8.55
C GLU A 88 -3.98 3.04 7.71
N LYS A 89 -4.35 4.31 7.89
CA LYS A 89 -5.39 4.97 7.09
C LYS A 89 -4.96 5.11 5.63
N GLU A 90 -3.77 5.65 5.37
CA GLU A 90 -3.24 5.81 4.00
C GLU A 90 -3.09 4.48 3.26
N ILE A 91 -2.62 3.43 3.96
CA ILE A 91 -2.55 2.07 3.43
C ILE A 91 -3.94 1.59 3.04
N THR A 92 -4.94 1.78 3.91
CA THR A 92 -6.32 1.36 3.65
C THR A 92 -6.89 2.06 2.42
N GLU A 93 -6.67 3.37 2.29
CA GLU A 93 -7.14 4.18 1.17
C GLU A 93 -6.46 3.78 -0.16
N LYS A 94 -5.13 3.62 -0.15
CA LYS A 94 -4.35 3.22 -1.34
C LYS A 94 -4.65 1.79 -1.76
N SER A 95 -4.72 0.86 -0.81
CA SER A 95 -5.01 -0.55 -1.08
C SER A 95 -6.43 -0.72 -1.63
N THR A 96 -7.41 0.01 -1.09
CA THR A 96 -8.78 0.00 -1.62
C THR A 96 -8.82 0.49 -3.06
N THR A 97 -8.14 1.61 -3.35
CA THR A 97 -8.09 2.18 -4.70
C THR A 97 -7.41 1.25 -5.70
N HIS A 98 -6.26 0.67 -5.32
CA HIS A 98 -5.51 -0.30 -6.12
C HIS A 98 -6.35 -1.55 -6.43
N ASN A 99 -6.97 -2.13 -5.40
CA ASN A 99 -7.81 -3.32 -5.52
C ASN A 99 -9.04 -3.10 -6.40
N LEU A 100 -9.73 -1.96 -6.26
CA LEU A 100 -10.89 -1.64 -7.09
C LEU A 100 -10.52 -1.46 -8.57
N SER A 101 -9.34 -0.89 -8.86
CA SER A 101 -8.83 -0.78 -10.22
C SER A 101 -8.59 -2.17 -10.83
N ALA A 102 -7.90 -3.05 -10.10
CA ALA A 102 -7.62 -4.41 -10.52
C ALA A 102 -8.91 -5.24 -10.76
N ILE A 103 -9.91 -5.10 -9.88
CA ILE A 103 -11.21 -5.77 -10.04
C ILE A 103 -11.92 -5.28 -11.31
N ARG A 104 -11.93 -3.96 -11.55
CA ARG A 104 -12.56 -3.37 -12.73
C ARG A 104 -11.92 -3.87 -14.02
N GLU A 105 -10.59 -4.01 -14.07
CA GLU A 105 -9.91 -4.58 -15.23
C GLU A 105 -10.25 -6.05 -15.46
N LYS A 106 -10.26 -6.87 -14.39
CA LYS A 106 -10.67 -8.27 -14.49
C LYS A 106 -12.09 -8.42 -15.01
N LEU A 107 -13.03 -7.60 -14.53
CA LEU A 107 -14.42 -7.59 -15.01
C LEU A 107 -14.50 -7.17 -16.49
N LYS A 108 -13.75 -6.14 -16.92
CA LYS A 108 -13.68 -5.76 -18.33
C LYS A 108 -13.17 -6.89 -19.22
N ASN A 109 -12.14 -7.61 -18.78
CA ASN A 109 -11.58 -8.74 -19.51
C ASN A 109 -12.57 -9.92 -19.61
N ILE A 110 -13.31 -10.21 -18.54
CA ILE A 110 -14.35 -11.25 -18.57
C ILE A 110 -15.47 -10.85 -19.55
N ILE A 111 -15.94 -9.61 -19.50
CA ILE A 111 -16.99 -9.11 -20.40
C ILE A 111 -16.52 -9.20 -21.85
N SER A 112 -15.30 -8.74 -22.17
CA SER A 112 -14.77 -8.76 -23.53
C SER A 112 -14.57 -10.20 -24.05
N GLN A 113 -14.10 -11.13 -23.21
CA GLN A 113 -14.01 -12.55 -23.57
C GLN A 113 -15.39 -13.18 -23.82
N THR A 114 -16.40 -12.78 -23.04
CA THR A 114 -17.78 -13.27 -23.21
C THR A 114 -18.40 -12.72 -24.50
N GLU A 115 -18.18 -11.45 -24.84
CA GLU A 115 -18.64 -10.86 -26.09
C GLU A 115 -17.93 -11.45 -27.33
N SER A 116 -16.65 -11.79 -27.19
CA SER A 116 -15.85 -12.42 -28.25
C SER A 116 -16.34 -13.84 -28.53
N SER A 117 -16.58 -14.62 -27.48
CA SER A 117 -17.08 -16.00 -27.60
C SER A 117 -18.50 -16.04 -28.17
N LEU A 118 -19.38 -15.11 -27.79
CA LEU A 118 -20.73 -14.98 -28.35
C LEU A 118 -20.76 -14.58 -29.84
N LYS A 119 -19.76 -13.84 -30.33
CA LYS A 119 -19.63 -13.48 -31.76
C LYS A 119 -19.13 -14.65 -32.60
N SER A 120 -18.20 -15.46 -32.10
CA SER A 120 -17.74 -16.67 -32.81
C SER A 120 -18.85 -17.70 -33.02
N THR A 121 -19.76 -17.87 -32.05
CA THR A 121 -20.87 -18.85 -32.17
C THR A 121 -21.98 -18.43 -33.14
N LYS A 122 -22.05 -17.14 -33.50
CA LYS A 122 -23.00 -16.62 -34.50
C LYS A 122 -22.45 -16.58 -35.92
N ALA A 123 -21.14 -16.76 -36.12
CA ALA A 123 -20.52 -16.78 -37.45
C ALA A 123 -20.49 -18.20 -38.06
N GLU A 124 -20.78 -19.24 -37.29
CA GLU A 124 -20.79 -20.65 -37.72
C GLU A 124 -22.22 -21.22 -37.97
N ASN A 125 -23.26 -20.39 -37.87
CA ASN A 125 -24.64 -20.70 -38.28
C ASN A 125 -25.11 -19.74 -39.36
#